data_AF-A0A212CMX1-F1
#
_entry.id   AF-A0A212CMX1-F1
#
_cell.length_a   1.000
_cell.length_b   1.000
_cell.length_c   1.000
_cell.angle_alpha   90.00
_cell.angle_beta   90.00
_cell.angle_gamma   90.00
#
_symmetry.space_group_name_H-M   'P 1'
#
loop_
_entity.id
_entity.type
_entity.pdbx_description
1 polymer ?
#
loop_
_entity_poly.entity_id
_entity_poly.type
_entity_poly.pdbx_seq_one_letter_code
_entity_poly.pdbx_strand_id
1 'polypeptide(L)'
;VPVFRPMDLMVEASPRRIFANAHTYHINSISINMFEEPEDPSNRSFFSEIISSISDVKFSHSGRYMMTRDYWSVKIWDLNMENRPVETYQVHEYLRSKLCSLYENDCIFDKFECCWNGSDSVVMTGSYNNFFSMFDRNTKRDITLEASRENNKPRTVLKPRKVCASGKRKKDEISVDSLDFNKKILHTAWHPKENIIAVATTNNLYIFQDKVN
;
A
#
# COMPACT_ATOMS: atom_id res chain seq x y z
N VAL A 1 58.84 32.81 -17.45
CA VAL A 1 57.72 32.52 -16.53
C VAL A 1 56.42 32.70 -17.30
N PRO A 2 55.54 31.69 -17.45
CA PRO A 2 54.27 31.89 -18.14
C PRO A 2 53.31 32.66 -17.24
N VAL A 3 52.60 33.65 -17.80
CA VAL A 3 51.62 34.48 -17.08
C VAL A 3 50.22 34.05 -17.52
N PHE A 4 49.35 33.77 -16.54
CA PHE A 4 47.97 33.39 -16.77
C PHE A 4 47.13 34.63 -17.08
N ARG A 5 46.36 34.62 -18.18
CA ARG A 5 45.34 35.64 -18.46
C ARG A 5 43.95 35.06 -18.14
N PRO A 6 43.10 35.77 -17.39
CA PRO A 6 41.72 35.35 -17.21
C PRO A 6 40.97 35.53 -18.53
N MET A 7 40.31 34.46 -18.99
CA MET A 7 39.26 34.54 -20.01
C MET A 7 37.92 34.47 -19.30
N ASP A 8 37.00 35.38 -19.64
CA ASP A 8 35.62 35.28 -19.21
C ASP A 8 34.96 34.08 -19.90
N LEU A 9 34.38 33.18 -19.08
CA LEU A 9 33.55 32.07 -19.53
C LEU A 9 32.21 32.63 -20.03
N MET A 10 32.16 33.14 -21.26
CA MET A 10 30.90 33.36 -21.96
C MET A 10 30.45 32.07 -22.65
N VAL A 11 29.69 31.26 -21.92
CA VAL A 11 28.82 30.25 -22.54
C VAL A 11 27.46 30.90 -22.74
N GLU A 12 27.22 31.41 -23.94
CA GLU A 12 25.90 31.93 -24.31
C GLU A 12 25.06 30.77 -24.87
N ALA A 13 24.02 30.37 -24.13
CA ALA A 13 23.09 29.36 -24.59
C ALA A 13 22.14 29.98 -25.63
N SER A 14 22.39 29.74 -26.91
CA SER A 14 21.46 30.11 -27.98
C SER A 14 20.39 29.01 -28.16
N PRO A 15 19.10 29.24 -27.82
CA PRO A 15 18.06 28.26 -28.06
C PRO A 15 17.86 28.07 -29.57
N ARG A 16 18.11 26.85 -30.07
CA ARG A 16 18.02 26.53 -31.51
C ARG A 16 16.58 26.62 -32.06
N ARG A 17 15.56 26.60 -31.19
CA ARG A 17 14.14 26.82 -31.50
C ARG A 17 13.38 27.10 -30.22
N ILE A 18 12.64 28.22 -30.17
CA ILE A 18 11.69 28.52 -29.11
C ILE A 18 10.31 28.14 -29.63
N PHE A 19 9.76 27.02 -29.15
CA PHE A 19 8.39 26.65 -29.46
C PHE A 19 7.46 27.45 -28.53
N ALA A 20 6.78 28.45 -29.08
CA ALA A 20 5.64 29.04 -28.39
C ALA A 20 4.62 27.91 -28.11
N ASN A 21 4.19 27.77 -26.86
CA ASN A 21 3.19 26.79 -26.39
C ASN A 21 3.70 25.37 -26.07
N ALA A 22 4.98 25.16 -25.74
CA ALA A 22 5.46 23.86 -25.25
C ALA A 22 4.64 23.31 -24.05
N HIS A 23 4.12 24.20 -23.20
CA HIS A 23 3.23 23.86 -22.08
C HIS A 23 1.82 23.42 -22.51
N THR A 24 1.34 23.78 -23.72
CA THR A 24 0.02 23.39 -24.23
C THR A 24 0.00 21.95 -24.76
N TYR A 25 1.14 21.42 -25.24
CA TYR A 25 1.19 20.06 -25.79
C TYR A 25 1.19 18.96 -24.72
N HIS A 26 1.72 19.21 -23.52
CA HIS A 26 1.71 18.23 -22.42
C HIS A 26 0.31 18.02 -21.83
N ILE A 27 -0.54 19.05 -21.85
CA ILE A 27 -1.88 18.98 -21.25
C ILE A 27 -2.84 18.19 -22.15
N ASN A 28 -2.63 18.21 -23.48
CA ASN A 28 -3.45 17.49 -24.45
C ASN A 28 -3.01 16.03 -24.68
N SER A 29 -1.94 15.56 -24.03
CA SER A 29 -1.47 14.17 -24.14
C SER A 29 -1.90 13.28 -22.97
N ILE A 30 -2.78 13.77 -22.08
CA ILE A 30 -3.34 12.96 -20.99
C ILE A 30 -4.50 12.15 -21.58
N SER A 31 -4.25 10.90 -21.93
CA SER A 31 -5.30 9.94 -22.30
C SER A 31 -6.03 9.47 -21.05
N ILE A 32 -7.37 9.44 -21.10
CA ILE A 32 -8.19 8.83 -20.05
C ILE A 32 -8.14 7.32 -20.27
N ASN A 33 -7.41 6.62 -19.41
CA ASN A 33 -7.42 5.16 -19.36
C ASN A 33 -8.20 4.73 -18.11
N MET A 34 -9.19 3.86 -18.27
CA MET A 34 -10.06 3.41 -17.20
C MET A 34 -9.70 1.98 -16.81
N PHE A 35 -9.23 1.81 -15.58
CA PHE A 35 -8.89 0.51 -15.01
C PHE A 35 -10.08 0.03 -14.18
N GLU A 36 -10.89 -0.86 -14.74
CA GLU A 36 -12.09 -1.39 -14.10
C GLU A 36 -12.14 -2.91 -14.27
N GLU A 37 -12.41 -3.60 -13.16
CA GLU A 37 -12.72 -5.02 -13.16
C GLU A 37 -14.24 -5.17 -13.09
N PRO A 38 -14.89 -5.82 -14.07
CA PRO A 38 -16.33 -6.03 -14.04
C PRO A 38 -16.74 -6.82 -12.79
N GLU A 39 -17.52 -6.21 -11.90
CA GLU A 39 -18.08 -6.92 -10.75
C GLU A 39 -19.24 -7.83 -11.16
N ASP A 40 -19.25 -9.05 -10.63
CA ASP A 40 -20.39 -9.95 -10.77
C ASP A 40 -21.60 -9.38 -10.01
N PRO A 41 -22.76 -9.17 -10.67
CA PRO A 41 -23.98 -8.66 -10.03
C PRO A 41 -24.42 -9.46 -8.80
N SER A 42 -24.10 -10.76 -8.75
CA SER A 42 -24.42 -11.64 -7.62
C SER A 42 -23.60 -11.35 -6.36
N ASN A 43 -22.43 -10.72 -6.50
CA ASN A 43 -21.58 -10.31 -5.38
C ASN A 43 -21.91 -8.89 -4.88
N ARG A 44 -22.80 -8.18 -5.58
CA ARG A 44 -23.19 -6.82 -5.24
C ARG A 44 -24.08 -6.82 -4.01
N SER A 45 -23.64 -6.11 -2.98
CA SER A 45 -24.36 -5.84 -1.75
C SER A 45 -24.62 -4.35 -1.60
N PHE A 46 -25.44 -3.96 -0.62
CA PHE A 46 -25.63 -2.55 -0.25
C PHE A 46 -24.30 -1.83 0.02
N PHE A 47 -23.33 -2.54 0.61
CA PHE A 47 -22.03 -1.97 0.97
C PHE A 47 -21.02 -1.96 -0.18
N SER A 48 -21.32 -2.57 -1.34
CA SER A 48 -20.33 -2.78 -2.42
C SER A 48 -19.66 -1.50 -2.89
N GLU A 49 -20.42 -0.43 -3.05
CA GLU A 49 -19.88 0.87 -3.49
C GLU A 49 -18.95 1.50 -2.44
N ILE A 50 -19.24 1.29 -1.16
CA ILE A 50 -18.42 1.83 -0.06
C ILE A 50 -17.09 1.06 0.00
N ILE A 51 -17.14 -0.27 -0.07
CA ILE A 51 -15.95 -1.12 0.08
C ILE A 51 -15.08 -1.17 -1.18
N SER A 52 -15.66 -0.95 -2.38
CA SER A 52 -14.91 -0.88 -3.64
C SER A 52 -14.24 0.48 -3.86
N SER A 53 -14.56 1.46 -3.01
CA SER A 53 -13.89 2.76 -3.01
C SER A 53 -12.39 2.61 -2.77
N ILE A 54 -11.59 3.17 -3.68
CA ILE A 54 -10.13 3.12 -3.61
C ILE A 54 -9.65 4.14 -2.57
N SER A 55 -8.93 3.66 -1.55
CA SER A 55 -8.37 4.48 -0.49
C SER A 55 -6.99 5.04 -0.83
N ASP A 56 -6.18 4.31 -1.60
CA ASP A 56 -4.81 4.70 -1.95
C ASP A 56 -4.36 4.10 -3.29
N VAL A 57 -3.44 4.81 -3.97
CA VAL A 57 -2.86 4.44 -5.27
C VAL A 57 -1.38 4.75 -5.28
N LYS A 58 -0.54 3.77 -5.65
CA LYS A 58 0.93 3.93 -5.73
C LYS A 58 1.50 3.26 -6.97
N PHE A 59 2.25 4.02 -7.76
CA PHE A 59 3.11 3.41 -8.78
C PHE A 59 4.22 2.57 -8.13
N SER A 60 4.52 1.46 -8.78
CA SER A 60 5.73 0.69 -8.53
C SER A 60 6.98 1.50 -8.89
N HIS A 61 8.12 1.23 -8.25
CA HIS A 61 9.39 1.92 -8.53
C HIS A 61 9.88 1.67 -9.96
N SER A 62 9.57 0.50 -10.53
CA SER A 62 9.82 0.15 -11.93
C SER A 62 8.95 0.92 -12.93
N GLY A 63 7.88 1.56 -12.48
CA GLY A 63 6.94 2.31 -13.32
C GLY A 63 6.06 1.46 -14.23
N ARG A 64 6.16 0.12 -14.17
CA ARG A 64 5.34 -0.80 -14.98
C ARG A 64 3.99 -1.10 -14.34
N TYR A 65 3.96 -1.18 -13.02
CA TYR A 65 2.79 -1.57 -12.25
C TYR A 65 2.23 -0.40 -11.44
N MET A 66 0.94 -0.46 -11.16
CA MET A 66 0.23 0.40 -10.22
C MET A 66 -0.44 -0.48 -9.17
N MET A 67 -0.32 -0.09 -7.90
CA MET A 67 -1.02 -0.71 -6.79
C MET A 67 -2.19 0.17 -6.37
N THR A 68 -3.33 -0.46 -6.10
CA THR A 68 -4.51 0.20 -5.53
C THR A 68 -4.93 -0.55 -4.27
N ARG A 69 -5.33 0.19 -3.24
CA ARG A 69 -5.94 -0.36 -2.03
C ARG A 69 -7.43 0.01 -2.04
N ASP A 70 -8.29 -1.00 -1.98
CA ASP A 70 -9.70 -0.83 -1.61
C ASP A 70 -9.89 -1.26 -0.13
N TYR A 71 -11.12 -1.26 0.38
CA TYR A 71 -11.33 -1.59 1.79
C TYR A 71 -10.78 -2.99 2.14
N TRP A 72 -11.04 -4.01 1.32
CA TRP A 72 -10.69 -5.40 1.61
C TRP A 72 -9.38 -5.89 1.03
N SER A 73 -8.94 -5.30 -0.07
CA SER A 73 -7.96 -5.89 -0.95
C SER A 73 -6.92 -4.90 -1.45
N VAL A 74 -5.74 -5.43 -1.72
CA VAL A 74 -4.70 -4.75 -2.49
C VAL A 74 -4.67 -5.38 -3.87
N LYS A 75 -4.84 -4.56 -4.90
CA LYS A 75 -4.80 -4.98 -6.30
C LYS A 75 -3.57 -4.38 -6.98
N ILE A 76 -2.90 -5.18 -7.82
CA ILE A 76 -1.78 -4.75 -8.66
C ILE A 76 -2.22 -4.81 -10.11
N TRP A 77 -2.05 -3.70 -10.81
CA TRP A 77 -2.38 -3.49 -12.21
C TRP A 77 -1.10 -3.37 -13.02
N ASP A 78 -1.06 -3.97 -14.21
CA ASP A 78 -0.04 -3.67 -15.21
C ASP A 78 -0.55 -2.51 -16.06
N LEU A 79 0.24 -1.45 -16.22
CA LEU A 79 -0.20 -0.27 -16.97
C LEU A 79 -0.45 -0.56 -18.45
N ASN A 80 0.04 -1.70 -18.97
CA ASN A 80 -0.24 -2.16 -20.33
C ASN A 80 -1.50 -3.05 -20.42
N MET A 81 -2.17 -3.35 -19.31
CA MET A 81 -3.36 -4.19 -19.25
C MET A 81 -4.40 -3.58 -18.29
N GLU A 82 -5.33 -2.80 -18.84
CA GLU A 82 -6.29 -2.01 -18.06
C GLU A 82 -7.55 -2.77 -17.62
N ASN A 83 -7.81 -3.91 -18.25
CA ASN A 83 -9.07 -4.63 -18.18
C ASN A 83 -9.22 -5.56 -16.95
N ARG A 84 -8.16 -5.77 -16.16
CA ARG A 84 -8.22 -6.46 -14.85
C ARG A 84 -6.91 -6.28 -14.07
N PRO A 85 -6.91 -6.45 -12.74
CA PRO A 85 -5.68 -6.56 -11.98
C PRO A 85 -4.90 -7.84 -12.37
N VAL A 86 -3.58 -7.77 -12.32
CA VAL A 86 -2.68 -8.92 -12.48
C VAL A 86 -2.63 -9.74 -11.19
N GLU A 87 -2.74 -9.08 -10.04
CA GLU A 87 -2.64 -9.71 -8.72
C GLU A 87 -3.66 -9.06 -7.78
N THR A 88 -4.37 -9.87 -6.98
CA THR A 88 -5.32 -9.41 -5.98
C THR A 88 -5.04 -10.11 -4.66
N TYR A 89 -4.80 -9.34 -3.61
CA TYR A 89 -4.47 -9.81 -2.27
C TYR A 89 -5.56 -9.43 -1.29
N GLN A 90 -6.17 -10.43 -0.64
CA GLN A 90 -7.17 -10.21 0.39
C GLN A 90 -6.49 -9.87 1.71
N VAL A 91 -6.74 -8.67 2.23
CA VAL A 91 -6.09 -8.17 3.46
C VAL A 91 -6.83 -8.63 4.71
N HIS A 92 -8.15 -8.41 4.74
CA HIS A 92 -8.95 -8.74 5.92
C HIS A 92 -10.38 -9.15 5.55
N GLU A 93 -10.51 -10.05 4.57
CA GLU A 93 -11.80 -10.60 4.12
C GLU A 93 -12.62 -11.24 5.26
N TYR A 94 -11.95 -11.69 6.34
CA TYR A 94 -12.59 -12.18 7.56
C TYR A 94 -13.55 -11.16 8.23
N LEU A 95 -13.49 -9.88 7.85
CA LEU A 95 -14.41 -8.84 8.32
C LEU A 95 -15.74 -8.76 7.55
N ARG A 96 -15.92 -9.56 6.48
CA ARG A 96 -17.14 -9.53 5.66
C ARG A 96 -18.41 -9.77 6.49
N SER A 97 -18.36 -10.61 7.52
CA SER A 97 -19.49 -10.86 8.43
C SER A 97 -19.79 -9.70 9.40
N LYS A 98 -18.89 -8.70 9.50
CA LYS A 98 -18.99 -7.56 10.42
C LYS A 98 -19.33 -6.24 9.75
N LEU A 99 -19.64 -6.24 8.45
CA LEU A 99 -19.90 -5.01 7.67
C LEU A 99 -20.94 -4.09 8.31
N CYS A 100 -22.07 -4.60 8.80
CA CYS A 100 -23.08 -3.75 9.44
C CYS A 100 -22.52 -3.02 10.66
N SER A 101 -21.78 -3.73 11.53
CA SER A 101 -21.16 -3.15 12.72
C SER A 101 -20.04 -2.16 12.36
N LEU A 102 -19.28 -2.44 11.30
CA LEU A 102 -18.24 -1.54 10.80
C LEU A 102 -18.84 -0.26 10.19
N TYR A 103 -20.01 -0.36 9.58
CA TYR A 103 -20.77 0.79 9.07
C TYR A 103 -21.34 1.63 10.21
N GLU A 104 -21.95 1.01 11.22
CA GLU A 104 -22.50 1.72 12.39
C GLU A 104 -21.44 2.49 13.19
N ASN A 105 -20.17 2.04 13.18
CA ASN A 105 -19.05 2.68 13.87
C ASN A 105 -18.14 3.47 12.93
N ASP A 106 -18.58 3.79 11.72
CA ASP A 106 -17.84 4.53 10.67
C ASP A 106 -16.49 3.91 10.22
N CYS A 107 -16.10 2.76 10.76
CA CYS A 107 -14.85 2.07 10.43
C CYS A 107 -14.80 1.66 8.95
N ILE A 108 -15.95 1.38 8.32
CA ILE A 108 -16.01 1.04 6.90
C ILE A 108 -15.48 2.16 5.98
N PHE A 109 -15.37 3.40 6.48
CA PHE A 109 -14.85 4.54 5.75
C PHE A 109 -13.35 4.80 5.99
N ASP A 110 -12.69 3.95 6.79
CA ASP A 110 -11.26 4.07 7.05
C ASP A 110 -10.43 3.88 5.77
N LYS A 111 -9.50 4.82 5.54
CA LYS A 111 -8.65 4.85 4.35
C LYS A 111 -7.28 4.27 4.66
N PHE A 112 -7.09 2.99 4.35
CA PHE A 112 -5.82 2.31 4.51
C PHE A 112 -4.86 2.66 3.36
N GLU A 113 -3.61 2.95 3.68
CA GLU A 113 -2.55 3.12 2.70
C GLU A 113 -1.83 1.81 2.39
N CYS A 114 -1.14 1.79 1.26
CA CYS A 114 -0.31 0.67 0.83
C CYS A 114 1.05 1.17 0.33
N CYS A 115 2.08 0.33 0.44
CA CYS A 115 3.42 0.69 -0.04
C CYS A 115 4.17 -0.51 -0.63
N TRP A 116 5.05 -0.20 -1.56
CA TRP A 116 5.98 -1.14 -2.18
C TRP A 116 7.27 -1.21 -1.37
N ASN A 117 7.91 -2.37 -1.34
CA ASN A 117 9.33 -2.43 -1.01
C ASN A 117 10.18 -1.86 -2.15
N GLY A 118 11.46 -1.57 -1.89
CA GLY A 118 12.35 -0.94 -2.87
C GLY A 118 12.54 -1.70 -4.20
N SER A 119 12.27 -3.01 -4.24
CA SER A 119 12.41 -3.86 -5.42
C SER A 119 11.07 -4.22 -6.10
N ASP A 120 9.96 -3.62 -5.66
CA ASP A 120 8.59 -3.94 -6.11
C ASP A 120 8.17 -5.41 -5.94
N SER A 121 8.89 -6.20 -5.15
CA SER A 121 8.65 -7.65 -4.98
C SER A 121 7.73 -7.96 -3.80
N VAL A 122 7.62 -7.05 -2.84
CA VAL A 122 6.75 -7.20 -1.66
C VAL A 122 5.91 -5.95 -1.52
N VAL A 123 4.63 -6.14 -1.23
CA VAL A 123 3.69 -5.05 -0.91
C VAL A 123 3.28 -5.14 0.54
N MET A 124 3.07 -3.99 1.18
CA MET A 124 2.65 -3.90 2.58
C MET A 124 1.48 -2.95 2.73
N THR A 125 0.57 -3.29 3.64
CA THR A 125 -0.58 -2.45 3.98
C THR A 125 -1.08 -2.71 5.40
N GLY A 126 -1.78 -1.73 5.97
CA GLY A 126 -2.33 -1.83 7.31
C GLY A 126 -3.72 -2.46 7.38
N SER A 127 -4.13 -2.75 8.60
CA SER A 127 -5.42 -3.33 8.98
C SER A 127 -5.76 -2.91 10.43
N TYR A 128 -6.84 -3.48 10.97
CA TYR A 128 -7.29 -3.30 12.35
C TYR A 128 -6.49 -4.14 13.35
N ASN A 129 -6.73 -3.93 14.64
CA ASN A 129 -6.02 -4.52 15.76
C ASN A 129 -4.48 -4.30 15.72
N ASN A 130 -4.04 -3.15 15.19
CA ASN A 130 -2.64 -2.86 14.87
C ASN A 130 -1.98 -3.94 14.00
N PHE A 131 -2.75 -4.57 13.12
CA PHE A 131 -2.20 -5.50 12.15
C PHE A 131 -1.73 -4.81 10.90
N PHE A 132 -0.65 -5.33 10.34
CA PHE A 132 -0.21 -5.00 9.00
C PHE A 132 0.14 -6.30 8.28
N SER A 133 -0.16 -6.35 6.99
CA SER A 133 0.02 -7.52 6.15
C SER A 133 1.06 -7.21 5.08
N MET A 134 1.92 -8.18 4.82
CA MET A 134 2.95 -8.11 3.79
C MET A 134 2.72 -9.28 2.83
N PHE A 135 2.72 -8.98 1.53
CA PHE A 135 2.47 -9.96 0.47
C PHE A 135 3.65 -10.02 -0.46
N ASP A 136 4.25 -11.20 -0.59
CA ASP A 136 5.34 -11.44 -1.54
C ASP A 136 4.76 -11.84 -2.90
N ARG A 137 5.12 -11.09 -3.93
CA ARG A 137 4.62 -11.28 -5.29
C ARG A 137 5.21 -12.49 -5.98
N ASN A 138 6.44 -12.85 -5.64
CA ASN A 138 7.14 -13.97 -6.25
C ASN A 138 6.72 -15.29 -5.62
N THR A 139 6.65 -15.34 -4.29
CA THR A 139 6.32 -16.58 -3.56
C THR A 139 4.83 -16.76 -3.31
N LYS A 140 4.02 -15.72 -3.56
CA LYS A 140 2.57 -15.66 -3.27
C LYS A 140 2.24 -15.98 -1.81
N ARG A 141 3.21 -15.75 -0.91
CA ARG A 141 3.03 -15.90 0.53
C ARG A 141 2.61 -14.57 1.12
N ASP A 142 1.68 -14.64 2.04
CA ASP A 142 1.27 -13.52 2.88
C ASP A 142 1.69 -13.76 4.33
N ILE A 143 1.96 -12.67 5.03
CA ILE A 143 2.20 -12.68 6.46
C ILE A 143 1.52 -11.48 7.09
N THR A 144 0.81 -11.71 8.20
CA THR A 144 0.21 -10.65 9.01
C THR A 144 0.93 -10.55 10.34
N LEU A 145 1.35 -9.35 10.69
CA LEU A 145 2.12 -9.03 11.89
C LEU A 145 1.38 -8.01 12.74
N GLU A 146 1.77 -7.88 14.01
CA GLU A 146 1.13 -6.99 14.98
C GLU A 146 2.12 -5.97 15.53
N ALA A 147 1.78 -4.68 15.40
CA ALA A 147 2.51 -3.59 16.02
C ALA A 147 1.99 -3.34 17.46
N SER A 148 2.62 -4.01 18.43
CA SER A 148 2.29 -3.87 19.85
C SER A 148 3.56 -3.78 20.71
N ARG A 149 3.54 -2.89 21.71
CA ARG A 149 4.64 -2.68 22.66
C ARG A 149 4.64 -3.73 23.78
N GLU A 150 3.45 -4.18 24.19
CA GLU A 150 3.29 -5.16 25.29
C GLU A 150 3.68 -6.56 24.85
N ASN A 151 3.47 -6.89 23.58
CA ASN A 151 3.73 -8.21 23.01
C ASN A 151 5.16 -8.39 22.48
N ASN A 152 5.90 -7.31 22.22
CA ASN A 152 7.21 -7.36 21.57
C ASN A 152 8.29 -6.68 22.42
N LYS A 153 9.31 -7.44 22.84
CA LYS A 153 10.50 -6.87 23.46
C LYS A 153 11.41 -6.25 22.38
N PRO A 154 12.28 -5.29 22.72
CA PRO A 154 13.25 -4.78 21.75
C PRO A 154 14.04 -5.93 21.10
N ARG A 155 14.16 -5.91 19.76
CA ARG A 155 14.90 -6.90 18.94
C ARG A 155 14.33 -8.34 18.91
N THR A 156 13.08 -8.55 19.33
CA THR A 156 12.41 -9.86 19.13
C THR A 156 11.82 -9.98 17.73
N VAL A 157 11.94 -11.17 17.15
CA VAL A 157 11.28 -11.51 15.88
C VAL A 157 9.77 -11.52 16.11
N LEU A 158 9.04 -10.79 15.26
CA LEU A 158 7.58 -10.75 15.31
C LEU A 158 6.99 -12.11 14.95
N LYS A 159 5.93 -12.52 15.64
CA LYS A 159 5.21 -13.75 15.35
C LYS A 159 4.06 -13.46 14.36
N PRO A 160 3.90 -14.29 13.31
CA PRO A 160 2.72 -14.22 12.45
C PRO A 160 1.43 -14.34 13.26
N ARG A 161 0.44 -13.51 12.93
CA ARG A 161 -0.92 -13.56 13.48
C ARG A 161 -1.88 -14.11 12.43
N LYS A 162 -2.77 -15.01 12.85
CA LYS A 162 -3.87 -15.51 12.01
C LYS A 162 -5.19 -15.19 12.67
N VAL A 163 -6.11 -14.64 11.88
CA VAL A 163 -7.46 -14.31 12.31
C VAL A 163 -8.42 -15.36 11.76
N CYS A 164 -9.34 -15.83 12.60
CA CYS A 164 -10.33 -16.84 12.23
C CYS A 164 -11.75 -16.27 12.32
N ALA A 165 -12.50 -16.44 11.24
CA ALA A 165 -13.86 -15.90 11.09
C ALA A 165 -14.93 -16.69 11.88
N SER A 166 -14.72 -18.01 12.11
CA SER A 166 -15.59 -18.83 12.96
C SER A 166 -15.02 -20.25 13.10
N GLY A 167 -15.03 -20.83 14.31
CA GLY A 167 -14.61 -22.23 14.56
C GLY A 167 -13.64 -22.43 15.72
N LYS A 168 -13.38 -23.70 16.09
CA LYS A 168 -12.53 -24.10 17.24
C LYS A 168 -11.20 -23.36 17.24
N ARG A 169 -11.07 -22.43 18.19
CA ARG A 169 -9.88 -21.58 18.39
C ARG A 169 -8.65 -22.45 18.58
N LYS A 170 -7.68 -22.37 17.66
CA LYS A 170 -6.32 -22.86 17.96
C LYS A 170 -5.65 -21.89 18.92
N LYS A 171 -4.69 -22.40 19.69
CA LYS A 171 -4.04 -21.68 20.80
C LYS A 171 -3.43 -20.31 20.40
N ASP A 172 -3.09 -20.13 19.13
CA ASP A 172 -2.43 -18.91 18.61
C ASP A 172 -3.30 -18.12 17.60
N GLU A 173 -4.58 -18.49 17.42
CA GLU A 173 -5.51 -17.80 16.51
C GLU A 173 -6.39 -16.77 17.24
N ILE A 174 -6.60 -15.63 16.58
CA ILE A 174 -7.38 -14.50 17.08
C ILE A 174 -8.77 -14.57 16.46
N SER A 175 -9.81 -14.51 17.29
CA SER A 175 -11.19 -14.46 16.79
C SER A 175 -11.47 -13.09 16.19
N VAL A 176 -12.24 -13.04 15.09
CA VAL A 176 -12.75 -11.79 14.53
C VAL A 176 -13.52 -10.96 15.58
N ASP A 177 -14.24 -11.62 16.49
CA ASP A 177 -14.97 -10.94 17.57
C ASP A 177 -14.07 -10.29 18.63
N SER A 178 -12.78 -10.65 18.66
CA SER A 178 -11.81 -10.12 19.61
C SER A 178 -10.93 -9.01 19.02
N LEU A 179 -11.21 -8.57 17.79
CA LEU A 179 -10.45 -7.50 17.14
C LEU A 179 -10.83 -6.14 17.73
N ASP A 180 -9.82 -5.31 17.96
CA ASP A 180 -9.99 -3.92 18.36
C ASP A 180 -9.93 -3.01 17.13
N PHE A 181 -11.08 -2.48 16.71
CA PHE A 181 -11.20 -1.60 15.54
C PHE A 181 -10.69 -0.17 15.78
N ASN A 182 -10.52 0.24 17.04
CA ASN A 182 -9.89 1.54 17.35
C ASN A 182 -8.37 1.51 17.14
N LYS A 183 -7.78 0.31 17.18
CA LYS A 183 -6.37 0.07 16.88
C LYS A 183 -6.20 -0.18 15.38
N LYS A 184 -5.92 0.87 14.62
CA LYS A 184 -5.78 0.79 13.16
C LYS A 184 -4.43 1.32 12.71
N ILE A 185 -3.87 0.66 11.71
CA ILE A 185 -2.70 1.14 10.98
C ILE A 185 -3.20 1.69 9.66
N LEU A 186 -3.35 3.01 9.58
CA LEU A 186 -3.77 3.68 8.35
C LEU A 186 -2.58 4.06 7.47
N HIS A 187 -1.48 4.48 8.10
CA HIS A 187 -0.28 4.97 7.44
C HIS A 187 0.88 4.02 7.63
N THR A 188 1.58 3.77 6.54
CA THR A 188 2.75 2.90 6.54
C THR A 188 3.74 3.33 5.46
N ALA A 189 5.03 3.17 5.73
CA ALA A 189 6.08 3.48 4.79
C ALA A 189 7.14 2.38 4.76
N TRP A 190 7.72 2.17 3.59
CA TRP A 190 8.86 1.28 3.40
C TRP A 190 10.05 2.10 2.94
N HIS A 191 11.23 1.86 3.52
CA HIS A 191 12.47 2.46 3.06
C HIS A 191 12.77 2.04 1.59
N PRO A 192 13.14 2.99 0.71
CA PRO A 192 13.26 2.71 -0.74
C PRO A 192 14.40 1.77 -1.11
N LYS A 193 15.35 1.50 -0.21
CA LYS A 193 16.53 0.68 -0.48
C LYS A 193 16.82 -0.40 0.55
N GLU A 194 16.17 -0.36 1.71
CA GLU A 194 16.51 -1.23 2.83
C GLU A 194 15.25 -1.89 3.37
N ASN A 195 15.42 -3.02 4.05
CA ASN A 195 14.32 -3.74 4.71
C ASN A 195 13.98 -3.08 6.05
N ILE A 196 13.64 -1.79 5.98
CA ILE A 196 13.18 -0.98 7.10
C ILE A 196 11.76 -0.52 6.77
N ILE A 197 10.83 -0.78 7.68
CA ILE A 197 9.45 -0.35 7.58
C ILE A 197 9.09 0.55 8.77
N ALA A 198 8.30 1.58 8.48
CA ALA A 198 7.73 2.48 9.46
C ALA A 198 6.22 2.28 9.48
N VAL A 199 5.68 1.97 10.66
CA VAL A 199 4.27 1.65 10.87
C VAL A 199 3.72 2.61 11.92
N ALA A 200 2.75 3.43 11.54
CA ALA A 200 2.08 4.35 12.45
C ALA A 200 0.84 3.69 13.05
N THR A 201 0.75 3.70 14.38
CA THR A 201 -0.50 3.44 15.11
C THR A 201 -0.99 4.76 15.72
N THR A 202 -2.19 4.77 16.31
CA THR A 202 -2.84 5.98 16.85
C THR A 202 -1.92 6.88 17.67
N ASN A 203 -1.06 6.31 18.52
CA ASN A 203 -0.23 7.07 19.46
C ASN A 203 1.28 6.76 19.33
N ASN A 204 1.68 5.85 18.44
CA ASN A 204 3.07 5.38 18.39
C ASN A 204 3.55 5.22 16.94
N LEU A 205 4.83 5.47 16.72
CA LEU A 205 5.53 5.12 15.50
C LEU A 205 6.44 3.92 15.78
N TYR A 206 6.23 2.83 15.04
CA TYR A 206 7.08 1.64 15.09
C TYR A 206 8.02 1.63 13.90
N ILE A 207 9.31 1.38 14.16
CA ILE A 207 10.29 1.10 13.13
C ILE A 207 10.69 -0.37 13.26
N PHE A 208 10.44 -1.15 12.22
CA PHE A 208 10.92 -2.52 12.14
C PHE A 208 12.02 -2.60 11.10
N GLN A 209 13.09 -3.28 11.43
CA GLN A 209 14.20 -3.56 10.53
C GLN A 209 14.53 -5.04 10.61
N ASP A 210 14.96 -5.60 9.50
CA ASP A 210 15.53 -6.95 9.52
C ASP A 210 16.80 -6.96 10.40
N LYS A 211 17.13 -8.11 10.98
CA LYS A 211 18.40 -8.24 11.71
C LYS A 211 19.53 -8.14 10.71
N VAL A 212 20.21 -7.00 10.69
CA VAL A 212 21.53 -6.87 10.10
C VAL A 212 22.45 -7.81 10.89
N ASN A 213 22.84 -8.93 10.27
CA ASN A 213 23.92 -9.78 10.78
C ASN A 213 25.25 -9.05 10.68
#